data_AF-A0A1I3XF23-F1
#
_entry.id   AF-A0A1I3XF23-F1
#
_cell.length_a   1.000
_cell.length_b   1.000
_cell.length_c   1.000
_cell.angle_alpha   90.00
_cell.angle_beta   90.00
_cell.angle_gamma   90.00
#
_symmetry.space_group_name_H-M   'P 1'
#
loop_
_entity.id
_entity.type
_entity.pdbx_description
1 polymer ?
#
loop_
_entity_poly.entity_id
_entity_poly.type
_entity_poly.pdbx_seq_one_letter_code
_entity_poly.pdbx_strand_id
1 'polypeptide(L)'
;MTTEQMEIEDLQAALKAGRKPRDHGPYKVKVGDHDLKFTDAVIDDPTPTGRQIIEGADFRKAEEHLVFQVLRNGELEELRLEETTDLRPGQVERFLVFPSAESFRFDIDGKRLEWGHKVISGRVLKKLAGVDPAKFAVWQVIPGKDDILVGDTDLICLADAGLEHFFTGVPQTTEGGAA
;
A
#
# COMPACT_ATOMS: atom_id res chain seq x y z
N MET A 1 12.71 22.39 34.61
CA MET A 1 11.81 22.19 33.46
C MET A 1 11.80 20.71 33.18
N THR A 2 10.75 20.02 33.60
CA THR A 2 10.60 18.59 33.36
C THR A 2 10.22 18.45 31.90
N THR A 3 11.07 17.80 31.11
CA THR A 3 10.69 17.36 29.76
C THR A 3 9.58 16.33 29.96
N GLU A 4 8.32 16.74 29.84
CA GLU A 4 7.23 15.79 29.67
C GLU A 4 7.61 14.95 28.44
N GLN A 5 7.88 13.67 28.65
CA GLN A 5 7.92 12.72 27.55
C GLN A 5 6.50 12.72 26.98
N MET A 6 6.28 13.51 25.93
CA MET A 6 5.03 13.45 25.18
C MET A 6 4.87 12.03 24.67
N GLU A 7 3.92 11.30 25.25
CA GLU A 7 3.59 9.94 24.83
C GLU A 7 3.19 9.98 23.35
N ILE A 8 3.75 9.10 22.53
CA ILE A 8 3.43 9.04 21.10
C ILE A 8 2.22 8.14 20.91
N GLU A 9 1.16 8.67 20.29
CA GLU A 9 -0.07 7.95 19.97
C GLU A 9 0.19 6.95 18.84
N ASP A 10 0.21 5.64 19.15
CA ASP A 10 0.29 4.60 18.12
C ASP A 10 -1.07 4.44 17.42
N LEU A 11 -1.15 4.91 16.17
CA LEU A 11 -2.39 4.82 15.39
C LEU A 11 -2.83 3.38 15.20
N GLN A 12 -1.93 2.46 14.84
CA GLN A 12 -2.31 1.07 14.60
C GLN A 12 -2.85 0.40 15.87
N ALA A 13 -2.25 0.69 17.03
CA ALA A 13 -2.75 0.18 18.30
C ALA A 13 -4.15 0.73 18.62
N ALA A 14 -4.39 2.03 18.38
CA ALA A 14 -5.70 2.65 18.55
C ALA A 14 -6.77 1.99 17.67
N LEU A 15 -6.46 1.85 16.38
CA LEU A 15 -7.36 1.24 15.38
C LEU A 15 -7.69 -0.21 15.74
N LYS A 16 -6.67 -1.01 16.11
CA LYS A 16 -6.85 -2.41 16.52
C LYS A 16 -7.71 -2.56 17.78
N ALA A 17 -7.61 -1.60 18.70
CA ALA A 17 -8.45 -1.56 19.90
C ALA A 17 -9.87 -1.01 19.64
N GLY A 18 -10.19 -0.61 18.39
CA GLY A 18 -11.48 -0.01 18.05
C GLY A 18 -11.72 1.36 18.71
N ARG A 19 -10.66 2.01 19.21
CA ARG A 19 -10.74 3.32 19.85
C ARG A 19 -10.33 4.42 18.86
N LYS A 20 -10.90 5.60 19.06
CA LYS A 20 -10.43 6.81 18.37
C LYS A 20 -9.02 7.17 18.89
N PRO A 21 -8.03 7.46 18.01
CA PRO A 21 -6.80 8.14 18.39
C PRO A 21 -7.07 9.46 19.13
N ARG A 22 -6.08 9.92 19.90
CA ARG A 22 -6.15 11.22 20.59
C ARG A 22 -6.32 12.36 19.60
N ASP A 23 -6.89 13.47 20.07
CA ASP A 23 -7.15 14.64 19.22
C ASP A 23 -5.90 15.49 18.91
N HIS A 24 -4.78 15.20 19.57
CA HIS A 24 -3.47 15.82 19.34
C HIS A 24 -2.37 14.76 19.20
N GLY A 25 -1.34 15.08 18.42
CA GLY A 25 -0.15 14.26 18.26
C GLY A 25 0.83 14.39 19.43
N PRO A 26 2.04 13.82 19.29
CA PRO A 26 2.56 13.12 18.12
C PRO A 26 1.87 11.78 17.88
N TYR A 27 1.71 11.43 16.61
CA TYR A 27 1.20 10.15 16.13
C TYR A 27 2.33 9.31 15.57
N LYS A 28 2.40 8.04 15.94
CA LYS A 28 3.23 7.04 15.26
C LYS A 28 2.39 6.38 14.18
N VAL A 29 2.83 6.53 12.93
CA VAL A 29 2.20 5.96 11.74
C VAL A 29 3.13 4.96 11.07
N LYS A 30 2.59 4.04 10.27
CA LYS A 30 3.38 3.16 9.42
C LYS A 30 3.52 3.75 8.03
N VAL A 31 4.76 3.84 7.53
CA VAL A 31 5.06 4.25 6.16
C VAL A 31 5.83 3.12 5.47
N GLY A 32 5.36 2.69 4.31
CA GLY A 32 5.93 1.58 3.57
C GLY A 32 6.44 1.95 2.19
N ASP A 33 7.23 1.05 1.61
CA ASP A 33 7.77 1.13 0.26
C ASP A 33 6.97 0.28 -0.75
N HIS A 34 7.49 0.18 -1.97
CA HIS A 34 6.90 -0.65 -3.05
C HIS A 34 6.94 -2.16 -2.78
N ASP A 35 7.68 -2.64 -1.77
CA ASP A 35 7.65 -4.04 -1.33
C ASP A 35 6.64 -4.28 -0.18
N LEU A 36 5.93 -3.22 0.23
CA LEU A 36 5.09 -3.19 1.42
C LEU A 36 5.89 -3.50 2.69
N LYS A 37 7.14 -3.03 2.77
CA LYS A 37 7.95 -3.04 3.99
C LYS A 37 7.72 -1.74 4.74
N PHE A 38 7.19 -1.83 5.95
CA PHE A 38 6.77 -0.67 6.74
C PHE A 38 7.76 -0.33 7.85
N THR A 39 8.06 0.95 8.00
CA THR A 39 8.76 1.56 9.13
C THR A 39 7.83 2.48 9.91
N ASP A 40 8.23 2.84 11.13
CA ASP A 40 7.53 3.86 11.91
C ASP A 40 7.97 5.25 11.49
N ALA A 41 7.02 6.18 11.41
CA ALA A 41 7.23 7.61 11.26
C ALA A 41 6.44 8.35 12.35
N VAL A 42 6.92 9.52 12.77
CA VAL A 42 6.25 10.34 13.79
C VAL A 42 5.74 11.62 13.13
N ILE A 43 4.45 11.88 13.29
CA ILE A 43 3.75 13.03 12.73
C ILE A 43 3.05 13.79 13.85
N ASP A 44 3.36 15.08 14.00
CA ASP A 44 2.76 15.91 15.06
C ASP A 44 1.34 16.38 14.72
N ASP A 45 1.09 16.65 13.44
CA ASP A 45 -0.18 17.17 12.93
C ASP A 45 -1.27 16.08 12.92
N PRO A 46 -2.46 16.31 13.48
CA PRO A 46 -3.60 15.38 13.37
C PRO A 46 -4.18 15.31 11.96
N THR A 47 -3.93 16.33 11.14
CA THR A 47 -4.42 16.47 9.77
C THR A 47 -3.27 16.72 8.78
N PRO A 48 -2.24 15.85 8.73
CA PRO A 48 -1.04 16.14 7.96
C PRO A 48 -1.33 16.20 6.46
N THR A 49 -0.53 16.99 5.77
CA THR A 49 -0.45 16.98 4.32
C THR A 49 0.35 15.78 3.81
N GLY A 50 0.20 15.43 2.54
CA GLY A 50 1.06 14.44 1.88
C GLY A 50 2.55 14.75 2.04
N ARG A 51 2.92 16.04 1.97
CA ARG A 51 4.30 16.51 2.22
C ARG A 51 4.78 16.20 3.64
N GLN A 52 3.97 16.50 4.66
CA GLN A 52 4.32 16.22 6.05
C GLN A 52 4.51 14.71 6.30
N ILE A 53 3.74 13.85 5.64
CA ILE A 53 3.91 12.39 5.75
C ILE A 53 5.23 11.94 5.13
N ILE A 54 5.58 12.44 3.94
CA ILE A 54 6.82 12.11 3.24
C ILE A 54 8.03 12.59 4.07
N GLU A 55 8.02 13.85 4.50
CA GLU A 55 9.11 14.45 5.28
C GLU A 55 9.23 13.82 6.68
N GLY A 56 8.10 13.50 7.33
CA GLY A 56 8.07 12.81 8.62
C GLY A 56 8.57 11.36 8.58
N ALA A 57 8.65 10.78 7.38
CA ALA A 57 9.28 9.48 7.12
C ALA A 57 10.74 9.60 6.63
N ASP A 58 11.38 10.74 6.87
CA ASP A 58 12.78 11.07 6.53
C ASP A 58 13.10 11.10 5.02
N PHE A 59 12.09 11.09 4.14
CA PHE A 59 12.29 11.32 2.72
C PHE A 59 12.51 12.81 2.45
N ARG A 60 13.52 13.13 1.64
CA ARG A 60 13.82 14.51 1.22
C ARG A 60 13.20 14.79 -0.14
N LYS A 61 12.94 16.07 -0.43
CA LYS A 61 12.32 16.54 -1.69
C LYS A 61 11.00 15.83 -1.95
N ALA A 62 9.97 16.20 -1.19
CA ALA A 62 8.68 15.56 -1.29
C ALA A 62 8.08 15.61 -2.70
N GLU A 63 8.44 16.61 -3.51
CA GLU A 63 8.09 16.74 -4.93
C GLU A 63 8.64 15.65 -5.85
N GLU A 64 9.65 14.89 -5.41
CA GLU A 64 10.18 13.73 -6.14
C GLU A 64 9.49 12.41 -5.70
N HIS A 65 8.43 12.50 -4.88
CA HIS A 65 7.75 11.35 -4.29
C HIS A 65 6.22 11.42 -4.46
N LEU A 66 5.61 10.24 -4.58
CA LEU A 66 4.17 10.04 -4.39
C LEU A 66 3.91 9.46 -3.00
N VAL A 67 2.77 9.81 -2.41
CA VAL A 67 2.28 9.17 -1.18
C VAL A 67 0.86 8.67 -1.38
N PHE A 68 0.62 7.43 -0.96
CA PHE A 68 -0.67 6.78 -0.99
C PHE A 68 -1.12 6.46 0.43
N GLN A 69 -2.40 6.69 0.70
CA GLN A 69 -3.08 6.23 1.89
C GLN A 69 -3.54 4.80 1.66
N VAL A 70 -3.28 3.91 2.61
CA VAL A 70 -3.88 2.57 2.63
C VAL A 70 -5.07 2.62 3.57
N LEU A 71 -6.26 2.49 3.00
CA LEU A 71 -7.51 2.53 3.72
C LEU A 71 -7.83 1.17 4.37
N ARG A 72 -8.72 1.15 5.37
CA ARG A 72 -9.15 -0.09 6.06
C ARG A 72 -9.73 -1.17 5.13
N ASN A 73 -10.34 -0.76 4.02
CA ASN A 73 -10.91 -1.69 3.03
C ASN A 73 -9.85 -2.27 2.07
N GLY A 74 -8.58 -1.85 2.21
CA GLY A 74 -7.47 -2.24 1.36
C GLY A 74 -7.31 -1.38 0.10
N GLU A 75 -8.17 -0.39 -0.11
CA GLU A 75 -8.01 0.56 -1.22
C GLU A 75 -6.80 1.48 -1.00
N LEU A 76 -6.25 1.92 -2.13
CA LEU A 76 -5.13 2.85 -2.19
C LEU A 76 -5.62 4.16 -2.78
N GLU A 77 -5.40 5.25 -2.07
CA GLU A 77 -5.73 6.60 -2.53
C GLU A 77 -4.48 7.45 -2.56
N GLU A 78 -4.16 8.05 -3.70
CA GLU A 78 -3.08 9.04 -3.77
C GLU A 78 -3.46 10.28 -2.96
N LEU A 79 -2.56 10.73 -2.08
CA LEU A 79 -2.71 11.95 -1.32
C LEU A 79 -1.75 13.00 -1.90
N ARG A 80 -2.30 14.09 -2.44
CA ARG A 80 -1.46 15.14 -3.02
C ARG A 80 -0.63 15.82 -1.94
N LEU A 81 0.51 16.41 -2.32
CA LEU A 81 1.47 16.99 -1.38
C LEU A 81 0.87 18.02 -0.43
N GLU A 82 -0.06 18.83 -0.91
CA GLU A 82 -0.71 19.90 -0.13
C GLU A 82 -2.14 19.53 0.30
N GLU A 83 -2.58 18.31 -0.01
CA GLU A 83 -3.85 17.77 0.46
C GLU A 83 -3.67 17.18 1.85
N THR A 84 -4.62 17.43 2.74
CA THR A 84 -4.61 16.95 4.12
C THR A 84 -5.42 15.67 4.29
N THR A 85 -4.99 14.79 5.18
CA THR A 85 -5.78 13.64 5.64
C THR A 85 -5.95 13.65 7.15
N ASP A 86 -7.09 13.20 7.67
CA ASP A 86 -7.32 13.15 9.12
C ASP A 86 -6.95 11.77 9.69
N LEU A 87 -5.99 11.74 10.62
CA LEU A 87 -5.49 10.51 11.25
C LEU A 87 -6.46 9.94 12.32
N ARG A 88 -7.46 10.70 12.76
CA ARG A 88 -8.31 10.39 13.92
C ARG A 88 -9.57 9.54 13.62
N PRO A 89 -10.28 9.68 12.49
CA PRO A 89 -11.44 8.85 12.16
C PRO A 89 -11.08 7.37 11.97
N GLY A 90 -9.79 7.10 11.80
CA GLY A 90 -9.25 5.77 11.64
C GLY A 90 -9.50 5.14 10.27
N GLN A 91 -9.86 5.93 9.27
CA GLN A 91 -10.04 5.46 7.90
C GLN A 91 -8.69 5.07 7.27
N VAL A 92 -7.63 5.80 7.62
CA VAL A 92 -6.25 5.55 7.20
C VAL A 92 -5.58 4.58 8.17
N GLU A 93 -5.03 3.48 7.65
CA GLU A 93 -4.28 2.52 8.47
C GLU A 93 -2.76 2.76 8.45
N ARG A 94 -2.25 3.16 7.28
CA ARG A 94 -0.82 3.30 6.97
C ARG A 94 -0.66 4.05 5.65
N PHE A 95 0.57 4.42 5.34
CA PHE A 95 0.94 5.11 4.10
C PHE A 95 1.95 4.30 3.30
N LEU A 96 1.99 4.54 2.00
CA LEU A 96 3.05 4.08 1.10
C LEU A 96 3.69 5.30 0.44
N VAL A 97 5.03 5.36 0.42
CA VAL A 97 5.78 6.43 -0.24
C VAL A 97 6.63 5.83 -1.35
N PHE A 98 6.59 6.46 -2.52
CA PHE A 98 7.29 6.00 -3.71
C PHE A 98 8.16 7.11 -4.28
N PRO A 99 9.45 6.86 -4.59
CA PRO A 99 10.28 7.79 -5.34
C PRO A 99 9.90 7.75 -6.82
N SER A 100 8.78 8.38 -7.17
CA SER A 100 8.19 8.39 -8.50
C SER A 100 7.52 9.73 -8.78
N ALA A 101 7.47 10.11 -10.04
CA ALA A 101 6.69 11.26 -10.53
C ALA A 101 5.35 10.83 -11.14
N GLU A 102 5.15 9.52 -11.34
CA GLU A 102 4.00 8.94 -12.05
C GLU A 102 3.41 7.78 -11.26
N SER A 103 2.08 7.67 -11.30
CA SER A 103 1.32 6.53 -10.81
C SER A 103 0.88 5.65 -11.98
N PHE A 104 0.74 4.36 -11.71
CA PHE A 104 0.40 3.33 -12.68
C PHE A 104 -0.86 2.63 -12.24
N ARG A 105 -1.78 2.41 -13.19
CA ARG A 105 -3.02 1.67 -12.90
C ARG A 105 -2.89 0.23 -13.35
N PHE A 106 -3.47 -0.66 -12.58
CA PHE A 106 -3.63 -2.06 -12.93
C PHE A 106 -4.96 -2.57 -12.37
N ASP A 107 -5.41 -3.71 -12.89
CA ASP A 107 -6.60 -4.40 -12.43
C ASP A 107 -6.20 -5.71 -11.76
N ILE A 108 -6.75 -5.99 -10.59
CA ILE A 108 -6.60 -7.29 -9.93
C ILE A 108 -7.93 -7.74 -9.34
N ASP A 109 -8.37 -8.94 -9.71
CA ASP A 109 -9.67 -9.49 -9.31
C ASP A 109 -10.86 -8.55 -9.62
N GLY A 110 -10.77 -7.84 -10.77
CA GLY A 110 -11.76 -6.87 -11.22
C GLY A 110 -11.76 -5.54 -10.45
N LYS A 111 -10.78 -5.33 -9.56
CA LYS A 111 -10.56 -4.06 -8.86
C LYS A 111 -9.42 -3.29 -9.51
N ARG A 112 -9.71 -2.07 -9.94
CA ARG A 112 -8.68 -1.15 -10.42
C ARG A 112 -7.98 -0.47 -9.25
N LEU A 113 -6.67 -0.62 -9.19
CA LEU A 113 -5.81 0.03 -8.20
C LEU A 113 -4.85 1.01 -8.88
N GLU A 114 -4.42 2.00 -8.12
CA GLU A 114 -3.38 2.96 -8.51
C GLU A 114 -2.14 2.74 -7.64
N TRP A 115 -0.95 2.77 -8.27
CA TRP A 115 0.29 2.32 -7.67
C TRP A 115 1.46 3.22 -8.06
N GLY A 116 2.26 3.65 -7.08
CA GLY A 116 3.30 4.65 -7.28
C GLY A 116 4.62 4.12 -7.86
N HIS A 117 4.69 2.88 -8.34
CA HIS A 117 5.93 2.33 -8.91
C HIS A 117 5.68 1.57 -10.22
N LYS A 118 6.51 1.82 -11.23
CA LYS A 118 6.35 1.21 -12.57
C LYS A 118 6.50 -0.31 -12.61
N VAL A 119 7.02 -0.91 -11.55
CA VAL A 119 7.21 -2.36 -11.43
C VAL A 119 6.52 -2.86 -10.17
N ILE A 120 5.85 -4.00 -10.27
CA ILE A 120 5.19 -4.66 -9.14
C ILE A 120 5.55 -6.15 -9.11
N SER A 121 5.74 -6.70 -7.92
CA SER A 121 6.04 -8.12 -7.75
C SER A 121 4.77 -8.96 -7.59
N GLY A 122 4.82 -10.24 -7.99
CA GLY A 122 3.72 -11.18 -7.75
C GLY A 122 3.32 -11.28 -6.27
N ARG A 123 4.29 -11.19 -5.35
CA ARG A 123 4.01 -11.14 -3.91
C ARG A 123 3.21 -9.90 -3.50
N VAL A 124 3.54 -8.74 -4.05
CA VAL A 124 2.81 -7.48 -3.76
C VAL A 124 1.40 -7.56 -4.36
N LEU A 125 1.24 -8.07 -5.58
CA LEU A 125 -0.08 -8.30 -6.19
C LEU A 125 -0.98 -9.14 -5.27
N LYS A 126 -0.51 -10.28 -4.77
CA LYS A 126 -1.28 -11.13 -3.84
C LYS A 126 -1.66 -10.39 -2.55
N LYS A 127 -0.73 -9.60 -1.98
CA LYS A 127 -1.01 -8.79 -0.79
C LYS A 127 -2.07 -7.72 -1.05
N LEU A 128 -2.03 -7.05 -2.21
CA LEU A 128 -3.02 -6.03 -2.59
C LEU A 128 -4.39 -6.63 -2.92
N ALA A 129 -4.44 -7.85 -3.44
CA ALA A 129 -5.67 -8.62 -3.58
C ALA A 129 -6.27 -9.09 -2.23
N GLY A 130 -5.53 -8.94 -1.13
CA GLY A 130 -5.98 -9.37 0.20
C GLY A 130 -5.97 -10.89 0.40
N VAL A 131 -5.22 -11.63 -0.43
CA VAL A 131 -5.09 -13.09 -0.32
C VAL A 131 -3.81 -13.50 0.40
N ASP A 132 -3.82 -14.69 0.99
CA ASP A 132 -2.63 -15.28 1.61
C ASP A 132 -1.62 -15.69 0.52
N PRO A 133 -0.43 -15.05 0.43
CA PRO A 133 0.53 -15.33 -0.62
C PRO A 133 1.01 -16.78 -0.68
N ALA A 134 0.91 -17.51 0.44
CA ALA A 134 1.30 -18.92 0.52
C ALA A 134 0.22 -19.89 0.02
N LYS A 135 -1.04 -19.45 -0.09
CA LYS A 135 -2.19 -20.29 -0.49
C LYS A 135 -2.73 -19.96 -1.87
N PHE A 136 -2.45 -18.77 -2.37
CA PHE A 136 -2.96 -18.29 -3.65
C PHE A 136 -1.83 -18.08 -4.63
N ALA A 137 -2.11 -18.34 -5.90
CA ALA A 137 -1.31 -17.92 -7.04
C ALA A 137 -1.96 -16.68 -7.68
N VAL A 138 -1.18 -16.00 -8.52
CA VAL A 138 -1.62 -14.85 -9.29
C VAL A 138 -1.19 -15.04 -10.74
N TRP A 139 -2.07 -14.70 -11.66
CA TRP A 139 -1.82 -14.80 -13.10
C TRP A 139 -2.06 -13.45 -13.76
N GLN A 140 -1.27 -13.16 -14.79
CA GLN A 140 -1.48 -12.03 -15.69
C GLN A 140 -2.34 -12.49 -16.87
N VAL A 141 -3.42 -11.77 -17.12
CA VAL A 141 -4.34 -12.04 -18.22
C VAL A 141 -3.77 -11.48 -19.51
N ILE A 142 -3.57 -12.33 -20.51
CA ILE A 142 -3.05 -11.93 -21.82
C ILE A 142 -4.13 -12.06 -22.89
N PRO A 143 -4.61 -10.96 -23.49
CA PRO A 143 -5.67 -11.01 -24.49
C PRO A 143 -5.35 -11.97 -25.65
N GLY A 144 -6.20 -12.98 -25.82
CA GLY A 144 -6.08 -13.97 -26.90
C GLY A 144 -4.95 -14.99 -26.73
N LYS A 145 -4.37 -15.11 -25.54
CA LYS A 145 -3.35 -16.10 -25.18
C LYS A 145 -3.66 -16.73 -23.82
N ASP A 146 -2.90 -17.76 -23.47
CA ASP A 146 -2.95 -18.33 -22.13
C ASP A 146 -2.45 -17.33 -21.08
N ASP A 147 -3.07 -17.37 -19.90
CA ASP A 147 -2.67 -16.54 -18.77
C ASP A 147 -1.30 -16.95 -18.23
N ILE A 148 -0.49 -15.97 -17.85
CA ILE A 148 0.88 -16.20 -17.41
C ILE A 148 0.91 -16.24 -15.89
N LEU A 149 1.39 -17.34 -15.30
CA LEU A 149 1.64 -17.41 -13.86
C LEU A 149 2.71 -16.39 -13.48
N VAL A 150 2.41 -15.55 -12.49
CA VAL A 150 3.36 -14.58 -11.93
C VAL A 150 3.83 -15.09 -10.57
N GLY A 151 5.08 -15.55 -10.52
CA GLY A 151 5.75 -15.98 -9.31
C GLY A 151 5.92 -14.83 -8.31
N ASP A 152 6.12 -15.18 -7.04
CA ASP A 152 6.26 -14.20 -5.95
C ASP A 152 7.35 -13.14 -6.20
N THR A 153 8.44 -13.54 -6.86
CA THR A 153 9.61 -12.70 -7.18
C THR A 153 9.59 -12.15 -8.59
N ASP A 154 8.60 -12.53 -9.41
CA ASP A 154 8.49 -12.05 -10.77
C ASP A 154 8.09 -10.58 -10.74
N LEU A 155 8.74 -9.79 -11.58
CA LEU A 155 8.60 -8.35 -11.65
C LEU A 155 7.86 -7.98 -12.94
N ILE A 156 6.67 -7.40 -12.80
CA ILE A 156 5.83 -7.00 -13.93
C ILE A 156 5.92 -5.49 -14.12
N CYS A 157 6.14 -5.05 -15.37
CA CYS A 157 6.11 -3.65 -15.75
C CYS A 157 4.64 -3.20 -15.90
N LEU A 158 4.27 -2.13 -15.20
CA LEU A 158 2.96 -1.49 -15.29
C LEU A 158 2.95 -0.26 -16.21
N ALA A 159 4.11 0.09 -16.78
CA ALA A 159 4.28 1.23 -17.67
C ALA A 159 4.08 0.86 -19.16
N ASP A 160 3.79 -0.41 -19.45
CA ASP A 160 3.51 -0.86 -20.80
C ASP A 160 2.15 -0.32 -21.28
N ALA A 161 1.94 -0.35 -22.60
CA ALA A 161 0.75 0.24 -23.19
C ALA A 161 -0.50 -0.58 -22.84
N GLY A 162 -1.46 0.05 -22.17
CA GLY A 162 -2.75 -0.56 -21.83
C GLY A 162 -2.96 -0.59 -20.32
N LEU A 163 -3.82 -1.52 -19.89
CA LEU A 163 -4.04 -1.80 -18.48
C LEU A 163 -3.65 -3.25 -18.23
N GLU A 164 -2.73 -3.46 -17.31
CA GLU A 164 -2.38 -4.81 -16.88
C GLU A 164 -3.51 -5.41 -16.04
N HIS A 165 -3.90 -6.63 -16.37
CA HIS A 165 -4.99 -7.36 -15.74
C HIS A 165 -4.44 -8.59 -15.03
N PHE A 166 -4.83 -8.77 -13.77
CA PHE A 166 -4.44 -9.90 -12.94
C PHE A 166 -5.65 -10.53 -12.27
N PHE A 167 -5.53 -11.81 -11.92
CA PHE A 167 -6.47 -12.46 -11.01
C PHE A 167 -5.74 -13.40 -10.06
N THR A 168 -6.32 -13.59 -8.88
CA THR A 168 -5.84 -14.53 -7.87
C THR A 168 -6.73 -15.76 -7.80
N GLY A 169 -6.15 -16.87 -7.38
CA GLY A 169 -6.86 -18.15 -7.30
C GLY A 169 -6.05 -19.18 -6.52
N VAL A 170 -6.76 -20.14 -5.92
CA VAL A 170 -6.09 -21.29 -5.29
C VAL A 170 -5.46 -22.11 -6.42
N PRO A 171 -4.15 -22.38 -6.39
CA PRO A 171 -3.52 -23.21 -7.41
C PRO A 171 -4.18 -24.59 -7.36
N GLN A 172 -4.95 -24.95 -8.40
CA GLN A 172 -5.40 -26.32 -8.53
C GLN A 172 -4.17 -27.17 -8.82
N THR A 173 -3.78 -28.02 -7.87
CA THR A 173 -2.90 -29.14 -8.15
C THR A 173 -3.67 -30.10 -9.04
N THR A 174 -3.50 -30.01 -10.36
CA THR A 174 -3.82 -31.12 -11.24
C THR A 174 -2.76 -32.20 -11.05
N GLU A 175 -2.76 -32.87 -9.89
CA GLU A 175 -2.30 -34.24 -9.87
C GLU A 175 -3.38 -35.03 -10.62
N GLY A 176 -3.08 -35.36 -11.87
CA GLY A 176 -3.84 -36.36 -12.63
C GLY A 176 -3.78 -37.69 -11.89
N GLY A 177 -4.79 -37.96 -11.07
CA GLY A 177 -5.08 -39.30 -10.59
C GLY A 177 -5.64 -40.13 -11.74
N ALA A 178 -4.74 -40.73 -12.51
CA ALA A 178 -5.07 -41.88 -13.34
C ALA A 178 -5.53 -43.03 -12.43
N ALA A 179 -6.77 -43.48 -12.61
CA ALA A 179 -7.22 -44.86 -12.45
C ALA A 179 -8.56 -45.05 -13.17
#